data_AF-A0A5M9GMY5-F1
#
_entry.id   AF-A0A5M9GMY5-F1
#
_cell.length_a   1.000
_cell.length_b   1.000
_cell.length_c   1.000
_cell.angle_alpha   90.00
_cell.angle_beta   90.00
_cell.angle_gamma   90.00
#
_symmetry.space_group_name_H-M   'P 1'
#
loop_
_entity.id
_entity.type
_entity.pdbx_description
1 polymer ?
#
loop_
_entity_poly.entity_id
_entity_poly.type
_entity_poly.pdbx_seq_one_letter_code
_entity_poly.pdbx_strand_id
1 'polypeptide(L)'
;MIMESRDIKRLREGDEAAFRLVYDEFSERVYRLAFRFLKDAEQSEEIVQEVFLNLWLSREKLDVNGNMWLYLYVIGKRLCLNVLREVHRSDDLFKRLLVNIKEANNSTEEKIIAADIERLADEIVSRLPKQQQLIFRLSRTEGLSHQQIAQKLHISPNTVKNHIVEALKTLRAHLKYSDLIYFIIFIFS
;
A
#
# COMPACT_ATOMS: atom_id res chain seq x y z
N MET A 1 -3.96 6.84 20.32
CA MET A 1 -5.17 6.26 20.96
C MET A 1 -5.50 4.96 20.23
N ILE A 2 -5.81 3.83 20.91
CA ILE A 2 -6.18 2.62 20.16
C ILE A 2 -7.60 2.84 19.64
N MET A 3 -7.74 3.01 18.33
CA MET A 3 -9.04 3.17 17.73
C MET A 3 -9.84 1.87 17.87
N GLU A 4 -11.06 1.98 18.40
CA GLU A 4 -11.92 0.84 18.66
C GLU A 4 -12.83 0.55 17.46
N SER A 5 -13.31 -0.69 17.35
CA SER A 5 -14.27 -1.10 16.32
C SER A 5 -15.54 -0.21 16.28
N ARG A 6 -15.92 0.39 17.42
CA ARG A 6 -17.04 1.34 17.48
C ARG A 6 -16.80 2.61 16.65
N ASP A 7 -15.56 3.08 16.57
CA ASP A 7 -15.21 4.33 15.88
C ASP A 7 -15.23 4.09 14.36
N ILE A 8 -14.76 2.92 13.92
CA ILE A 8 -14.84 2.49 12.51
C ILE A 8 -16.30 2.33 12.08
N LYS A 9 -17.15 1.78 12.95
CA LYS A 9 -18.59 1.64 12.66
C LYS A 9 -19.25 3.02 12.46
N ARG A 10 -18.98 3.98 13.35
CA ARG A 10 -19.49 5.36 13.24
C ARG A 10 -19.00 6.04 11.96
N LEU A 11 -17.71 5.88 11.63
CA LEU A 11 -17.16 6.38 10.37
C LEU A 11 -17.88 5.79 9.16
N ARG A 12 -18.16 4.48 9.17
CA ARG A 12 -18.90 3.81 8.09
C ARG A 12 -20.30 4.39 7.88
N GLU A 13 -20.95 4.80 8.96
CA GLU A 13 -22.27 5.42 8.97
C GLU A 13 -22.24 6.91 8.57
N GLY A 14 -21.05 7.47 8.30
CA GLY A 14 -20.88 8.87 7.86
C GLY A 14 -20.74 9.88 8.98
N ASP A 15 -20.38 9.44 10.20
CA ASP A 15 -20.12 10.34 11.33
C ASP A 15 -18.82 11.15 11.10
N GLU A 16 -18.96 12.45 10.90
CA GLU A 16 -17.83 13.37 10.69
C GLU A 16 -16.90 13.48 11.90
N ALA A 17 -17.42 13.31 13.13
CA ALA A 17 -16.59 13.32 14.33
C ALA A 17 -15.71 12.08 14.41
N ALA A 18 -16.23 10.92 13.98
CA ALA A 18 -15.43 9.70 13.86
C ALA A 18 -14.35 9.85 12.78
N PHE A 19 -14.66 10.50 11.65
CA PHE A 19 -13.65 10.82 10.64
C PHE A 19 -12.56 11.74 11.16
N ARG A 20 -12.92 12.80 11.91
CA ARG A 20 -11.95 13.72 12.51
C ARG A 20 -10.99 13.00 13.46
N LEU A 21 -11.50 12.09 14.30
CA LEU A 21 -10.65 11.28 15.18
C LEU A 21 -9.62 10.44 14.40
N VAL A 22 -10.03 9.87 13.26
CA VAL A 22 -9.13 9.12 12.37
C VAL A 22 -8.10 10.05 11.73
N TYR A 23 -8.52 11.23 11.29
CA TYR A 23 -7.62 12.23 10.71
C TYR A 23 -6.57 12.69 11.72
N ASP A 24 -6.98 13.07 12.92
CA ASP A 24 -6.08 13.58 13.95
C ASP A 24 -5.06 12.53 14.40
N GLU A 25 -5.46 11.25 14.48
CA GLU A 25 -4.56 10.16 14.89
C GLU A 25 -3.58 9.74 13.78
N PHE A 26 -3.99 9.75 12.50
CA PHE A 26 -3.22 9.12 11.42
C PHE A 26 -2.63 10.09 10.40
N SER A 27 -3.06 11.35 10.33
CA SER A 27 -2.59 12.32 9.31
C SER A 27 -1.08 12.49 9.32
N GLU A 28 -0.49 12.67 10.50
CA GLU A 28 0.96 12.83 10.65
C GLU A 28 1.72 11.55 10.22
N ARG A 29 1.17 10.37 10.51
CA ARG A 29 1.76 9.10 10.06
C ARG A 29 1.68 8.92 8.55
N VAL A 30 0.56 9.31 7.93
CA VAL A 30 0.40 9.30 6.47
C VAL A 30 1.35 10.31 5.82
N TYR A 31 1.52 11.49 6.41
CA TYR A 31 2.48 12.49 5.96
C TYR A 31 3.92 11.94 5.97
N ARG A 32 4.36 11.37 7.11
CA ARG A 32 5.69 10.75 7.23
C ARG A 32 5.90 9.64 6.20
N LEU A 33 4.88 8.82 5.98
CA LEU A 33 4.90 7.80 4.93
C LEU A 33 5.15 8.44 3.55
N ALA A 34 4.36 9.45 3.19
CA ALA A 34 4.46 10.10 1.89
C ALA A 34 5.81 10.80 1.70
N PHE A 35 6.25 11.54 2.72
CA PHE A 35 7.54 12.23 2.72
C PHE A 35 8.71 11.26 2.58
N ARG A 36 8.60 10.04 3.12
CA ARG A 36 9.63 9.00 2.93
C ARG A 36 9.80 8.59 1.46
N PHE A 37 8.71 8.54 0.69
CA PHE A 37 8.74 8.17 -0.72
C PHE A 37 9.10 9.35 -1.62
N LEU A 38 8.48 10.51 -1.38
CA LEU A 38 8.50 11.64 -2.30
C LEU A 38 9.57 12.67 -1.94
N LYS A 39 9.99 12.72 -0.67
CA LYS A 39 10.92 13.71 -0.12
C LYS A 39 10.49 15.15 -0.43
N ASP A 40 9.21 15.37 -0.69
CA ASP A 40 8.67 16.66 -1.10
C ASP A 40 7.50 16.96 -0.18
N ALA A 41 7.58 18.08 0.55
CA ALA A 41 6.62 18.42 1.59
C ALA A 41 5.23 18.71 0.99
N GLU A 42 5.17 19.46 -0.10
CA GLU A 42 3.92 19.86 -0.77
C GLU A 42 3.21 18.62 -1.33
N GLN A 43 3.95 17.78 -2.06
CA GLN A 43 3.42 16.51 -2.56
C GLN A 43 2.98 15.57 -1.43
N SER A 44 3.69 15.60 -0.29
CA SER A 44 3.32 14.76 0.86
C SER A 44 2.02 15.22 1.52
N GLU A 45 1.76 16.52 1.60
CA GLU A 45 0.50 17.08 2.06
C GLU A 45 -0.66 16.73 1.12
N GLU A 46 -0.43 16.79 -0.19
CA GLU A 46 -1.42 16.38 -1.19
C GLU A 46 -1.80 14.90 -1.04
N ILE A 47 -0.81 14.02 -0.83
CA ILE A 47 -1.07 12.60 -0.55
C ILE A 47 -1.92 12.43 0.71
N VAL A 48 -1.64 13.17 1.78
CA VAL A 48 -2.48 13.12 3.00
C VAL A 48 -3.92 13.46 2.65
N GLN A 49 -4.16 14.59 1.99
CA GLN A 49 -5.51 15.01 1.61
C GLN A 49 -6.22 13.93 0.76
N GLU A 50 -5.52 13.38 -0.23
CA GLU A 50 -6.07 12.36 -1.11
C GLU A 50 -6.37 11.04 -0.37
N VAL A 51 -5.51 10.61 0.56
CA VAL A 51 -5.75 9.43 1.40
C VAL A 51 -7.04 9.57 2.20
N PHE A 52 -7.22 10.70 2.87
CA PHE A 52 -8.40 10.93 3.72
C PHE A 52 -9.66 11.18 2.90
N LEU A 53 -9.55 11.79 1.72
CA LEU A 53 -10.65 11.86 0.76
C LEU A 53 -11.08 10.46 0.29
N ASN A 54 -10.12 9.60 -0.06
CA ASN A 54 -10.38 8.21 -0.43
C ASN A 54 -11.05 7.43 0.71
N LEU A 55 -10.57 7.60 1.94
CA LEU A 55 -11.18 7.02 3.14
C LEU A 55 -12.66 7.43 3.24
N TRP A 56 -12.95 8.73 3.13
CA TRP A 56 -14.31 9.23 3.25
C TRP A 56 -15.22 8.68 2.15
N LEU A 57 -14.78 8.70 0.89
CA LEU A 57 -15.57 8.23 -0.25
C LEU A 57 -15.83 6.72 -0.23
N SER A 58 -14.94 5.94 0.39
CA SER A 58 -15.05 4.48 0.45
C SER A 58 -15.41 3.94 1.83
N ARG A 59 -15.77 4.81 2.78
CA ARG A 59 -16.04 4.50 4.18
C ARG A 59 -17.03 3.35 4.37
N GLU A 60 -18.05 3.24 3.53
CA GLU A 60 -19.08 2.19 3.59
C GLU A 60 -18.52 0.77 3.44
N LYS A 61 -17.35 0.63 2.82
CA LYS A 61 -16.67 -0.64 2.56
C LYS A 61 -15.67 -1.03 3.64
N LEU A 62 -15.53 -0.22 4.69
CA LEU A 62 -14.60 -0.49 5.79
C LEU A 62 -15.00 -1.74 6.57
N ASP A 63 -14.00 -2.56 6.88
CA ASP A 63 -14.14 -3.66 7.84
C ASP A 63 -14.04 -3.09 9.26
N VAL A 64 -15.10 -3.28 10.04
CA VAL A 64 -15.25 -2.78 11.42
C VAL A 64 -14.23 -3.44 12.37
N ASN A 65 -13.74 -4.63 12.02
CA ASN A 65 -12.70 -5.33 12.79
C ASN A 65 -11.29 -5.10 12.20
N GLY A 66 -11.19 -4.20 11.22
CA GLY A 66 -9.96 -3.95 10.50
C GLY A 66 -8.98 -3.02 11.22
N ASN A 67 -7.69 -3.20 10.92
CA ASN A 67 -6.62 -2.26 11.20
C ASN A 67 -6.68 -1.04 10.26
N MET A 68 -7.07 0.12 10.81
CA MET A 68 -7.16 1.37 10.06
C MET A 68 -5.81 1.89 9.57
N TRP A 69 -4.75 1.76 10.37
CA TRP A 69 -3.43 2.22 9.94
C TRP A 69 -2.99 1.48 8.67
N LEU A 70 -3.16 0.15 8.65
CA LEU A 70 -2.81 -0.65 7.48
C LEU A 70 -3.65 -0.26 6.26
N TYR A 71 -4.93 0.03 6.46
CA TYR A 71 -5.81 0.54 5.40
C TYR A 71 -5.28 1.86 4.79
N LEU A 72 -4.98 2.85 5.64
CA LEU A 72 -4.45 4.16 5.21
C LEU A 72 -3.05 4.05 4.61
N TYR A 73 -2.18 3.23 5.20
CA TYR A 73 -0.82 2.98 4.73
C TYR A 73 -0.82 2.55 3.26
N VAL A 74 -1.73 1.65 2.88
CA VAL A 74 -1.71 1.11 1.53
C VAL A 74 -2.26 2.11 0.52
N ILE A 75 -3.30 2.87 0.87
CA ILE A 75 -3.76 3.97 0.02
C ILE A 75 -2.62 4.98 -0.17
N GLY A 76 -2.00 5.44 0.92
CA GLY A 76 -0.90 6.40 0.86
C GLY A 76 0.29 5.89 0.06
N LYS A 77 0.72 4.64 0.29
CA LYS A 77 1.81 4.02 -0.48
C LYS A 77 1.48 3.95 -1.97
N ARG A 78 0.28 3.51 -2.35
CA ARG A 78 -0.14 3.43 -3.77
C ARG A 78 -0.08 4.79 -4.44
N LEU A 79 -0.60 5.83 -3.79
CA LEU A 79 -0.59 7.19 -4.32
C LEU A 79 0.84 7.70 -4.49
N CYS A 80 1.71 7.49 -3.50
CA CYS A 80 3.13 7.82 -3.62
C CYS A 80 3.81 7.10 -4.80
N LEU A 81 3.53 5.81 -5.00
CA LEU A 81 4.08 5.05 -6.13
C LEU A 81 3.55 5.53 -7.48
N ASN A 82 2.32 6.04 -7.54
CA ASN A 82 1.80 6.68 -8.75
C ASN A 82 2.59 7.96 -9.06
N VAL A 83 2.76 8.84 -8.07
CA VAL A 83 3.56 10.07 -8.22
C VAL A 83 4.99 9.74 -8.68
N LEU A 84 5.66 8.77 -8.03
CA LEU A 84 7.01 8.38 -8.43
C LEU A 84 7.09 7.81 -9.85
N ARG A 85 6.05 7.12 -10.33
CA ARG A 85 5.98 6.66 -11.73
C ARG A 85 5.88 7.82 -12.71
N GLU A 86 5.22 8.91 -12.34
CA GLU A 86 5.15 10.14 -13.15
C GLU A 86 6.48 10.90 -13.10
N VAL A 87 7.08 11.02 -11.92
CA VAL A 87 8.42 11.60 -11.72
C VAL A 87 9.45 10.91 -12.59
N HIS A 88 9.44 9.57 -12.67
CA HIS A 88 10.38 8.82 -13.50
C HIS A 88 10.22 9.08 -15.01
N ARG A 89 9.04 9.54 -15.44
CA ARG A 89 8.78 9.89 -16.85
C ARG A 89 9.18 11.34 -17.18
N SER A 90 9.63 12.12 -16.20
CA SER A 90 9.97 13.53 -16.33
C SER A 90 11.36 13.82 -15.74
N ASP A 91 12.31 14.20 -16.60
CA ASP A 91 13.69 14.52 -16.20
C ASP A 91 13.78 15.66 -15.17
N ASP A 92 12.86 16.63 -15.20
CA ASP A 92 12.85 17.75 -14.24
C ASP A 92 12.42 17.29 -12.85
N LEU A 93 11.32 16.53 -12.78
CA LEU A 93 10.81 15.99 -11.51
C LEU A 93 11.81 15.03 -10.88
N PHE A 94 12.48 14.21 -11.70
CA PHE A 94 13.49 13.27 -11.22
C PHE A 94 14.69 13.99 -10.59
N LYS A 95 15.15 15.09 -11.19
CA LYS A 95 16.24 15.91 -10.62
C LYS A 95 15.84 16.54 -9.28
N ARG A 96 14.61 17.03 -9.14
CA ARG A 96 14.10 17.60 -7.89
C ARG A 96 14.09 16.56 -6.76
N LEU A 97 13.57 15.35 -7.02
CA LEU A 97 13.59 14.25 -6.06
C LEU A 97 15.00 13.93 -5.57
N LEU A 98 16.00 13.89 -6.48
CA LEU A 98 17.39 13.63 -6.11
C LEU A 98 18.00 14.69 -5.20
N VAL A 99 17.61 15.97 -5.36
CA VAL A 99 18.03 17.04 -4.45
C VAL A 99 17.42 16.81 -3.07
N ASN A 100 16.12 16.58 -3.00
CA ASN A 100 15.42 16.40 -1.74
C ASN A 100 15.88 15.17 -0.95
N ILE A 101 16.23 14.07 -1.63
CA ILE A 101 16.79 12.87 -0.98
C ILE A 101 18.10 13.20 -0.24
N LYS A 102 18.97 14.04 -0.82
CA LYS A 102 20.25 14.39 -0.20
C LYS A 102 20.07 15.20 1.08
N GLU A 103 18.97 15.92 1.22
CA GLU A 103 18.71 16.82 2.34
C GLU A 103 18.02 16.12 3.54
N ALA A 104 17.38 14.96 3.33
CA ALA A 104 16.39 14.40 4.26
C ALA A 104 16.86 13.21 5.15
N ASN A 105 18.15 13.01 5.42
CA ASN A 105 18.63 11.81 6.13
C ASN A 105 18.43 11.83 7.66
N ASN A 106 17.42 11.08 8.17
CA ASN A 106 17.49 10.02 9.20
C ASN A 106 16.15 9.82 9.93
N SER A 107 15.71 8.55 10.13
CA SER A 107 15.03 8.12 11.37
C SER A 107 15.00 6.58 11.50
N THR A 108 15.09 6.07 12.74
CA THR A 108 15.30 4.65 13.10
C THR A 108 14.00 3.95 13.54
N GLU A 109 12.99 4.72 13.95
CA GLU A 109 11.75 4.22 14.56
C GLU A 109 10.79 3.59 13.52
N GLU A 110 10.91 4.00 12.26
CA GLU A 110 10.02 3.61 11.16
C GLU A 110 10.39 2.28 10.49
N LYS A 111 11.60 1.76 10.76
CA LYS A 111 12.04 0.44 10.28
C LYS A 111 11.20 -0.69 10.89
N ILE A 112 10.72 -0.49 12.11
CA ILE A 112 9.98 -1.51 12.87
C ILE A 112 8.60 -1.75 12.25
N ILE A 113 7.86 -0.68 11.96
CA ILE A 113 6.51 -0.78 11.36
C ILE A 113 6.57 -1.32 9.92
N ALA A 114 7.58 -0.88 9.15
CA ALA A 114 7.80 -1.42 7.81
C ALA A 114 8.13 -2.92 7.85
N ALA A 115 8.99 -3.34 8.78
CA ALA A 115 9.33 -4.75 8.99
C ALA A 115 8.12 -5.59 9.42
N ASP A 116 7.21 -5.06 10.25
CA ASP A 116 6.00 -5.77 10.67
C ASP A 116 5.03 -6.00 9.50
N ILE A 117 4.88 -5.01 8.62
CA ILE A 117 4.04 -5.11 7.42
C ILE A 117 4.68 -6.06 6.39
N GLU A 118 5.99 -5.96 6.18
CA GLU A 118 6.73 -6.87 5.29
C GLU A 118 6.67 -8.31 5.78
N ARG A 119 6.84 -8.53 7.09
CA ARG A 119 6.74 -9.86 7.71
C ARG A 119 5.36 -10.47 7.52
N LEU A 120 4.29 -9.71 7.73
CA LEU A 120 2.92 -10.18 7.49
C LEU A 120 2.69 -10.53 6.02
N ALA A 121 3.19 -9.69 5.10
CA ALA A 121 3.10 -9.95 3.67
C ALA A 121 3.89 -11.20 3.26
N ASP A 122 5.10 -11.38 3.78
CA ASP A 122 5.94 -12.55 3.53
C ASP A 122 5.32 -13.84 4.07
N GLU A 123 4.73 -13.81 5.26
CA GLU A 123 3.99 -14.95 5.83
C GLU A 123 2.82 -15.36 4.92
N ILE A 124 2.06 -14.40 4.40
CA ILE A 124 0.93 -14.68 3.50
C ILE A 124 1.43 -15.25 2.17
N VAL A 125 2.45 -14.62 1.58
CA VAL A 125 3.04 -15.02 0.29
C VAL A 125 3.76 -16.37 0.37
N SER A 126 4.28 -16.75 1.54
CA SER A 126 4.92 -18.06 1.77
C SER A 126 3.96 -19.25 1.62
N ARG A 127 2.64 -19.02 1.73
CA ARG A 127 1.60 -20.04 1.58
C ARG A 127 1.28 -20.34 0.11
N LEU A 128 1.83 -19.57 -0.82
CA LEU A 128 1.66 -19.81 -2.25
C LEU A 128 2.54 -20.97 -2.75
N PRO A 129 2.10 -21.71 -3.77
CA PRO A 129 2.97 -22.54 -4.58
C PRO A 129 4.19 -21.76 -5.11
N LYS A 130 5.37 -22.39 -5.12
CA LYS A 130 6.67 -21.76 -5.43
C LYS A 130 6.66 -20.89 -6.69
N GLN A 131 6.01 -21.35 -7.76
CA GLN A 131 5.97 -20.63 -9.04
C GLN A 131 5.07 -19.38 -8.98
N GLN A 132 3.97 -19.45 -8.25
CA GLN A 132 3.10 -18.30 -7.99
C GLN A 132 3.80 -17.28 -7.09
N GLN A 133 4.50 -17.75 -6.05
CA GLN A 133 5.31 -16.91 -5.18
C GLN A 133 6.38 -16.14 -5.96
N LEU A 134 7.13 -16.82 -6.82
CA LEU A 134 8.18 -16.22 -7.64
C LEU A 134 7.62 -15.12 -8.56
N ILE A 135 6.57 -15.45 -9.32
CA ILE A 135 5.91 -14.49 -10.22
C ILE A 135 5.35 -13.30 -9.44
N PHE A 136 4.79 -13.55 -8.26
CA PHE A 136 4.26 -12.51 -7.39
C PHE A 136 5.34 -11.54 -6.90
N ARG A 137 6.49 -12.06 -6.45
CA ARG A 137 7.65 -11.24 -6.04
C ARG A 137 8.24 -10.46 -7.20
N LEU A 138 8.40 -11.07 -8.37
CA LEU A 138 8.88 -10.39 -9.58
C LEU A 138 7.96 -9.23 -9.99
N SER A 139 6.64 -9.40 -9.84
CA SER A 139 5.67 -8.36 -10.14
C SER A 139 5.65 -7.25 -9.09
N ARG A 140 5.70 -7.58 -7.80
CA ARG A 140 5.42 -6.64 -6.70
C ARG A 140 6.66 -6.05 -6.04
N THR A 141 7.73 -6.83 -5.93
CA THR A 141 9.00 -6.40 -5.32
C THR A 141 9.92 -5.79 -6.38
N GLU A 142 9.99 -6.40 -7.57
CA GLU A 142 10.85 -5.92 -8.66
C GLU A 142 10.11 -5.03 -9.68
N GLY A 143 8.78 -4.88 -9.56
CA GLY A 143 7.99 -4.00 -10.43
C GLY A 143 7.90 -4.43 -11.89
N LEU A 144 8.25 -5.69 -12.21
CA LEU A 144 8.28 -6.17 -13.58
C LEU A 144 6.87 -6.32 -14.15
N SER A 145 6.68 -5.87 -15.39
CA SER A 145 5.47 -6.12 -16.16
C SER A 145 5.31 -7.61 -16.48
N HIS A 146 4.08 -8.04 -16.78
CA HIS A 146 3.83 -9.43 -17.17
C HIS A 146 4.69 -9.89 -18.36
N GLN A 147 5.01 -8.98 -19.29
CA GLN A 147 5.87 -9.28 -20.42
C GLN A 147 7.33 -9.46 -20.00
N GLN A 148 7.84 -8.62 -19.10
CA GLN A 148 9.20 -8.76 -18.57
C GLN A 148 9.36 -10.04 -17.74
N ILE A 149 8.36 -10.39 -16.93
CA ILE A 149 8.34 -11.64 -16.17
C ILE A 149 8.30 -12.85 -17.11
N ALA A 150 7.46 -12.79 -18.14
CA ALA A 150 7.35 -13.83 -19.17
C ALA A 150 8.68 -14.07 -19.87
N GLN A 151 9.38 -13.02 -20.27
CA GLN A 151 10.72 -13.10 -20.84
C GLN A 151 11.74 -13.67 -19.85
N LYS A 152 11.75 -13.18 -18.61
CA LYS A 152 12.70 -13.59 -17.56
C LYS A 152 12.55 -15.06 -17.16
N LEU A 153 11.31 -15.57 -17.17
CA LEU A 153 11.00 -16.96 -16.79
C LEU A 153 10.82 -17.89 -17.99
N HIS A 154 10.99 -17.39 -19.22
CA HIS A 154 10.75 -18.14 -20.47
C HIS A 154 9.37 -18.80 -20.53
N ILE A 155 8.33 -18.08 -20.09
CA ILE A 155 6.92 -18.51 -20.14
C ILE A 155 6.07 -17.48 -20.90
N SER A 156 4.81 -17.80 -21.19
CA SER A 156 3.93 -16.83 -21.87
C SER A 156 3.41 -15.74 -20.91
N PRO A 157 3.12 -14.52 -21.39
CA PRO A 157 2.45 -13.49 -20.58
C PRO A 157 1.09 -13.93 -20.03
N ASN A 158 0.38 -14.81 -20.75
CA ASN A 158 -0.85 -15.44 -20.27
C ASN A 158 -0.59 -16.40 -19.10
N THR A 159 0.50 -17.15 -19.13
CA THR A 159 0.93 -18.02 -18.03
C THR A 159 1.24 -17.20 -16.78
N VAL A 160 1.92 -16.05 -16.93
CA VAL A 160 2.15 -15.09 -15.84
C VAL A 160 0.84 -14.59 -15.25
N LYS A 161 -0.09 -14.14 -16.10
CA LYS A 161 -1.42 -13.69 -15.67
C LYS A 161 -2.19 -14.79 -14.92
N ASN A 162 -2.17 -16.03 -15.43
CA ASN A 162 -2.85 -17.16 -14.82
C ASN A 162 -2.26 -17.50 -13.44
N HIS A 163 -0.93 -17.49 -13.29
CA HIS A 163 -0.30 -17.69 -12.00
C HIS A 163 -0.66 -16.60 -11.00
N ILE A 164 -0.78 -15.33 -11.42
CA ILE A 164 -1.23 -14.24 -10.55
C ILE A 164 -2.69 -14.43 -10.12
N VAL A 165 -3.58 -14.82 -11.05
CA VAL A 165 -4.98 -15.10 -10.73
C VAL A 165 -5.12 -16.28 -9.77
N GLU A 166 -4.34 -17.33 -9.96
CA GLU A 166 -4.40 -18.52 -9.10
C GLU A 166 -3.76 -18.27 -7.72
N ALA A 167 -2.71 -17.45 -7.66
CA ALA A 167 -2.17 -16.94 -6.41
C ALA A 167 -3.23 -16.19 -5.61
N LEU A 168 -3.95 -15.29 -6.28
CA LEU A 168 -5.07 -14.55 -5.71
C LEU A 168 -6.16 -15.46 -5.16
N LYS A 169 -6.57 -16.50 -5.90
CA LYS A 169 -7.58 -17.47 -5.42
C LYS A 169 -7.10 -18.27 -4.21
N THR A 170 -5.86 -18.76 -4.26
CA THR A 170 -5.27 -19.54 -3.16
C THR A 170 -5.26 -18.73 -1.87
N LEU A 171 -4.86 -17.47 -1.98
CA LEU A 171 -4.81 -16.56 -0.86
C LEU A 171 -6.20 -16.18 -0.39
N ARG A 172 -7.17 -15.97 -1.29
CA ARG A 172 -8.58 -15.80 -0.90
C ARG A 172 -9.15 -16.99 -0.12
N ALA A 173 -8.73 -18.22 -0.42
CA ALA A 173 -9.26 -19.41 0.26
C ALA A 173 -8.67 -19.61 1.67
N HIS A 174 -7.51 -19.02 1.96
CA HIS A 174 -6.75 -19.26 3.21
C HIS A 174 -6.68 -18.04 4.13
N LEU A 175 -7.29 -16.92 3.73
CA LEU A 175 -7.33 -15.66 4.45
C LEU A 175 -8.75 -15.42 4.99
N LYS A 176 -8.85 -14.98 6.25
CA LYS A 176 -10.14 -14.45 6.75
C LYS A 176 -10.53 -13.24 5.89
N TYR A 177 -11.81 -12.91 5.82
CA TYR A 177 -12.29 -11.77 5.01
C TYR A 177 -11.52 -10.47 5.28
N SER A 178 -11.12 -10.24 6.54
CA SER A 178 -10.21 -9.17 6.96
C SER A 178 -8.85 -9.24 6.25
N ASP A 179 -8.18 -10.39 6.32
CA ASP A 179 -6.84 -10.64 5.76
C ASP A 179 -6.85 -10.61 4.21
N LEU A 180 -7.99 -10.96 3.63
CA LEU A 180 -8.26 -10.98 2.20
C LEU A 180 -8.41 -9.58 1.62
N ILE A 181 -9.02 -8.66 2.38
CA ILE A 181 -9.05 -7.23 2.07
C ILE A 181 -7.63 -6.65 2.16
N TYR A 182 -6.85 -6.98 3.21
CA TYR A 182 -5.45 -6.55 3.34
C TYR A 182 -4.55 -7.03 2.21
N PHE A 183 -4.78 -8.26 1.75
CA PHE A 183 -4.04 -8.86 0.67
C PHE A 183 -4.42 -8.28 -0.70
N ILE A 184 -5.71 -8.05 -0.96
CA ILE A 184 -6.19 -7.36 -2.17
C ILE A 184 -5.63 -5.94 -2.22
N ILE A 185 -5.64 -5.23 -1.09
CA ILE A 185 -5.10 -3.89 -0.96
C ILE A 185 -3.58 -3.87 -1.27
N PHE A 186 -2.80 -4.86 -0.81
CA PHE A 186 -1.39 -5.06 -1.17
C PHE A 186 -1.16 -5.44 -2.66
N ILE A 187 -2.11 -6.13 -3.29
CA ILE A 187 -2.05 -6.51 -4.72
C ILE A 187 -2.49 -5.38 -5.66
N PHE A 188 -3.34 -4.47 -5.24
CA PHE A 188 -3.77 -3.35 -6.10
C PHE A 188 -3.02 -2.03 -5.79
N SER A 189 -1.98 -2.10 -4.95
CA SER A 189 -0.97 -1.06 -4.71
C SER A 189 0.30 -1.26 -5.54
#